data_AF-A0A3A8LBY9-F1
#
_entry.id   AF-A0A3A8LBY9-F1
#
_cell.length_a   1.000
_cell.length_b   1.000
_cell.length_c   1.000
_cell.angle_alpha   90.00
_cell.angle_beta   90.00
_cell.angle_gamma   90.00
#
_symmetry.space_group_name_H-M   'P 1'
#
loop_
_entity.id
_entity.type
_entity.pdbx_description
1 polymer ?
#
loop_
_entity_poly.entity_id
_entity_poly.type
_entity_poly.pdbx_seq_one_letter_code
_entity_poly.pdbx_strand_id
1 'polypeptide(L)'
;MAASEERRFQSLVLAPVRRVQRRLNAVAWLGAGLVPVWATATACVLCRMLLRGAAVWAVPPLVVAGLAGWFVRARSRGVSLEYAAVLADRSAGAGGLLLTRLERPVGEWELSLNQFAQQVKLPEVPWRRPLGALLGALLFLAVGLLVPLPALRTSNINAAAATQVAAVQAQAEALAREEPLGQDVEEELRRLSEEVAQGRFDSADWEASDALEQRLAERASEAAAELNRASEAAAELEDALAAAGGAESATRERESLEQALMALDARSNGGQEQDGPSEDGEAQASSQQGTQGQGAGDEDGDKQGGDKQGAQQASGDAAREAQARASARAQASGSPDQVADLRRTLERRQQALAQRFGEENNAAGNRSAQARRPTRRQQSGQGQGQGQKGQQGQGQGQGQQGQG
;
A
#
# COMPACT_ATOMS: atom_id res chain seq x y z
N MET A 1 -82.87 7.95 37.19
CA MET A 1 -82.52 9.36 36.91
C MET A 1 -81.00 9.57 36.93
N ALA A 2 -80.27 9.09 37.96
CA ALA A 2 -78.80 9.11 38.05
C ALA A 2 -78.00 8.99 36.72
N ALA A 3 -78.31 8.03 35.84
CA ALA A 3 -77.61 7.85 34.55
C ALA A 3 -77.69 9.06 33.59
N SER A 4 -78.69 9.95 33.72
CA SER A 4 -78.74 11.22 32.99
C SER A 4 -78.01 12.37 33.70
N GLU A 5 -77.97 12.36 35.04
CA GLU A 5 -77.17 13.32 35.82
C GLU A 5 -75.66 13.09 35.60
N GLU A 6 -75.22 11.84 35.64
CA GLU A 6 -73.83 11.44 35.37
C GLU A 6 -73.36 11.92 33.98
N ARG A 7 -74.19 11.73 32.95
CA ARG A 7 -73.90 12.22 31.58
C ARG A 7 -73.87 13.75 31.48
N ARG A 8 -74.69 14.47 32.26
CA ARG A 8 -74.67 15.94 32.36
C ARG A 8 -73.40 16.42 33.06
N PHE A 9 -73.03 15.82 34.18
CA PHE A 9 -71.79 16.12 34.91
C PHE A 9 -70.54 15.90 34.03
N GLN A 10 -70.49 14.76 33.32
CA GLN A 10 -69.38 14.44 32.41
C GLN A 10 -69.25 15.43 31.23
N SER A 11 -70.37 15.95 30.71
CA SER A 11 -70.38 16.87 29.56
C SER A 11 -70.25 18.36 29.93
N LEU A 12 -70.78 18.78 31.09
CA LEU A 12 -70.76 20.18 31.52
C LEU A 12 -69.52 20.55 32.34
N VAL A 13 -69.07 19.69 33.27
CA VAL A 13 -67.97 20.01 34.20
C VAL A 13 -66.67 19.31 33.79
N LEU A 14 -66.70 17.99 33.60
CA LEU A 14 -65.48 17.25 33.28
C LEU A 14 -64.94 17.55 31.87
N ALA A 15 -65.79 17.89 30.89
CA ALA A 15 -65.34 18.21 29.54
C ALA A 15 -64.46 19.49 29.45
N PRO A 16 -64.87 20.66 29.96
CA PRO A 16 -64.00 21.85 29.95
C PRO A 16 -62.75 21.66 30.81
N VAL A 17 -62.84 21.08 32.00
CA VAL A 17 -61.67 20.81 32.85
C VAL A 17 -60.68 19.87 32.15
N ARG A 18 -61.14 18.79 31.51
CA ARG A 18 -60.29 17.90 30.69
C ARG A 18 -59.72 18.59 29.44
N ARG A 19 -60.39 19.58 28.85
CA ARG A 19 -59.83 20.39 27.74
C ARG A 19 -58.67 21.27 28.22
N VAL A 20 -58.82 21.92 29.38
CA VAL A 20 -57.74 22.70 30.03
C VAL A 20 -56.58 21.78 30.41
N GLN A 21 -56.86 20.66 31.10
CA GLN A 21 -55.84 19.67 31.50
C GLN A 21 -55.07 19.12 30.28
N ARG A 22 -55.75 18.78 29.17
CA ARG A 22 -55.09 18.31 27.93
C ARG A 22 -54.15 19.34 27.33
N ARG A 23 -54.54 20.64 27.32
CA ARG A 23 -53.65 21.72 26.86
C ARG A 23 -52.43 21.88 27.78
N LEU A 24 -52.63 21.93 29.09
CA LEU A 24 -51.54 22.05 30.06
C LEU A 24 -50.57 20.84 30.00
N ASN A 25 -51.10 19.62 29.88
CA ASN A 25 -50.31 18.41 29.71
C ASN A 25 -49.50 18.42 28.39
N ALA A 26 -50.08 18.90 27.28
CA ALA A 26 -49.33 19.01 26.02
C ALA A 26 -48.14 20.00 26.13
N VAL A 27 -48.28 21.08 26.90
CA VAL A 27 -47.18 22.01 27.20
C VAL A 27 -46.13 21.35 28.09
N ALA A 28 -46.55 20.68 29.16
CA ALA A 28 -45.66 19.97 30.06
C ALA A 28 -44.88 18.86 29.31
N TRP A 29 -45.52 18.16 28.38
CA TRP A 29 -44.90 17.15 27.51
C TRP A 29 -43.90 17.75 26.54
N LEU A 30 -44.21 18.85 25.85
CA LEU A 30 -43.27 19.55 24.96
C LEU A 30 -42.06 20.11 25.73
N GLY A 31 -42.30 20.76 26.88
CA GLY A 31 -41.25 21.27 27.75
C GLY A 31 -40.42 20.18 28.46
N ALA A 32 -40.98 18.98 28.65
CA ALA A 32 -40.26 17.80 29.10
C ALA A 32 -39.39 17.19 27.99
N GLY A 33 -39.87 17.19 26.75
CA GLY A 33 -39.20 16.58 25.60
C GLY A 33 -38.02 17.36 25.04
N LEU A 34 -37.98 18.69 25.24
CA LEU A 34 -36.94 19.53 24.65
C LEU A 34 -35.51 19.07 25.03
N VAL A 35 -35.25 18.81 26.31
CA VAL A 35 -33.92 18.38 26.79
C VAL A 35 -33.51 17.00 26.24
N PRO A 36 -34.31 15.91 26.37
CA PRO A 36 -33.92 14.61 25.83
C PRO A 36 -33.84 14.59 24.29
N VAL A 37 -34.65 15.36 23.57
CA VAL A 37 -34.55 15.47 22.09
C VAL A 37 -33.27 16.18 21.65
N TRP A 38 -32.85 17.24 22.34
CA TRP A 38 -31.53 17.84 22.07
C TRP A 38 -30.39 16.90 22.44
N ALA A 39 -30.49 16.19 23.57
CA ALA A 39 -29.47 15.23 23.99
C ALA A 39 -29.30 14.06 23.01
N THR A 40 -30.39 13.51 22.45
CA THR A 40 -30.28 12.49 21.39
C THR A 40 -29.83 13.05 20.06
N ALA A 41 -30.26 14.25 19.67
CA ALA A 41 -29.75 14.88 18.46
C ALA A 41 -28.22 15.07 18.52
N THR A 42 -27.68 15.57 19.64
CA THR A 42 -26.22 15.68 19.83
C THR A 42 -25.55 14.31 19.92
N ALA A 43 -26.12 13.34 20.64
CA ALA A 43 -25.55 12.00 20.76
C ALA A 43 -25.50 11.25 19.42
N CYS A 44 -26.53 11.36 18.58
CA CYS A 44 -26.56 10.75 17.25
C CYS A 44 -25.52 11.38 16.30
N VAL A 45 -25.33 12.70 16.35
CA VAL A 45 -24.29 13.39 15.57
C VAL A 45 -22.88 13.02 16.05
N LEU A 46 -22.65 12.99 17.38
CA LEU A 46 -21.38 12.51 17.94
C LEU A 46 -21.09 11.06 17.55
N CYS A 47 -22.10 10.19 17.68
CA CYS A 47 -22.05 8.78 17.30
C CYS A 47 -21.70 8.61 15.81
N ARG A 48 -22.28 9.40 14.91
CA ARG A 48 -21.95 9.38 13.47
C ARG A 48 -20.51 9.80 13.20
N MET A 49 -19.96 10.75 13.96
CA MET A 49 -18.57 11.19 13.80
C MET A 49 -17.55 10.17 14.32
N LEU A 50 -17.81 9.55 15.48
CA LEU A 50 -16.92 8.61 16.16
C LEU A 50 -17.02 7.17 15.61
N LEU A 51 -18.25 6.66 15.45
CA LEU A 51 -18.53 5.24 15.16
C LEU A 51 -18.92 5.04 13.69
N ARG A 52 -18.09 5.56 12.77
CA ARG A 52 -18.39 5.67 11.32
C ARG A 52 -18.92 4.39 10.67
N GLY A 53 -18.36 3.23 11.01
CA GLY A 53 -18.82 1.93 10.50
C GLY A 53 -20.00 1.31 11.25
N ALA A 54 -20.28 1.72 12.49
CA ALA A 54 -21.32 1.15 13.35
C ALA A 54 -22.53 2.08 13.58
N ALA A 55 -22.53 3.29 12.99
CA ALA A 55 -23.57 4.30 13.19
C ALA A 55 -25.00 3.80 12.87
N VAL A 56 -25.15 2.90 11.90
CA VAL A 56 -26.43 2.25 11.55
C VAL A 56 -27.03 1.48 12.73
N TRP A 57 -26.18 0.82 13.52
CA TRP A 57 -26.59 0.03 14.69
C TRP A 57 -26.66 0.85 15.98
N ALA A 58 -25.86 1.90 16.10
CA ALA A 58 -25.76 2.72 17.32
C ALA A 58 -26.77 3.89 17.38
N VAL A 59 -27.32 4.36 16.25
CA VAL A 59 -28.36 5.40 16.24
C VAL A 59 -29.72 4.91 16.80
N PRO A 60 -30.27 3.73 16.42
CA PRO A 60 -31.54 3.25 16.95
C PRO A 60 -31.65 3.20 18.49
N PRO A 61 -30.70 2.62 19.26
CA PRO A 61 -30.80 2.57 20.72
C PRO A 61 -30.72 3.96 21.37
N LEU A 62 -29.95 4.91 20.78
CA LEU A 62 -29.92 6.30 21.26
C LEU A 62 -31.29 6.98 21.10
N VAL A 63 -31.96 6.79 19.96
CA VAL A 63 -33.32 7.32 19.74
C VAL A 63 -34.31 6.72 20.73
N VAL A 64 -34.28 5.39 20.93
CA VAL A 64 -35.15 4.70 21.92
C VAL A 64 -34.90 5.20 23.34
N ALA A 65 -33.64 5.39 23.75
CA ALA A 65 -33.30 5.93 25.07
C ALA A 65 -33.83 7.36 25.28
N GLY A 66 -33.76 8.22 24.26
CA GLY A 66 -34.34 9.56 24.31
C GLY A 66 -35.87 9.58 24.38
N LEU A 67 -36.54 8.71 23.61
CA LEU A 67 -38.00 8.57 23.66
C LEU A 67 -38.46 8.03 25.02
N ALA A 68 -37.76 7.05 25.59
CA ALA A 68 -38.01 6.56 26.95
C ALA A 68 -37.79 7.65 28.01
N GLY A 69 -36.67 8.37 27.94
CA GLY A 69 -36.34 9.49 28.83
C GLY A 69 -37.35 10.64 28.73
N TRP A 70 -37.83 10.96 27.53
CA TRP A 70 -38.93 11.90 27.31
C TRP A 70 -40.22 11.39 27.95
N PHE A 71 -40.63 10.15 27.66
CA PHE A 71 -41.87 9.57 28.20
C PHE A 71 -41.90 9.55 29.74
N VAL A 72 -40.81 9.15 30.39
CA VAL A 72 -40.68 9.18 31.85
C VAL A 72 -40.77 10.62 32.40
N ARG A 73 -40.05 11.56 31.78
CA ARG A 73 -40.03 12.99 32.19
C ARG A 73 -41.33 13.74 31.89
N ALA A 74 -42.09 13.28 30.90
CA ALA A 74 -43.40 13.81 30.53
C ALA A 74 -44.51 13.24 31.44
N ARG A 75 -44.39 11.96 31.83
CA ARG A 75 -45.27 11.33 32.82
C ARG A 75 -45.13 11.97 34.21
N SER A 76 -43.90 12.23 34.66
CA SER A 76 -43.65 12.89 35.97
C SER A 76 -44.01 14.38 36.02
N ARG A 77 -44.42 14.98 34.87
CA ARG A 77 -44.90 16.36 34.76
C ARG A 77 -46.38 16.44 34.36
N GLY A 78 -47.14 15.37 34.54
CA GLY A 78 -48.60 15.38 34.36
C GLY A 78 -49.29 16.31 35.37
N VAL A 79 -50.17 17.17 34.88
CA VAL A 79 -50.97 18.12 35.69
C VAL A 79 -52.19 17.41 36.27
N SER A 80 -52.41 17.54 37.58
CA SER A 80 -53.55 16.91 38.27
C SER A 80 -54.90 17.47 37.80
N LEU A 81 -55.96 16.69 38.02
CA LEU A 81 -57.33 17.13 37.69
C LEU A 81 -57.76 18.31 38.56
N GLU A 82 -57.40 18.31 39.86
CA GLU A 82 -57.67 19.44 40.77
C GLU A 82 -57.00 20.72 40.30
N TYR A 83 -55.71 20.69 39.93
CA TYR A 83 -55.01 21.89 39.46
C TYR A 83 -55.63 22.44 38.17
N ALA A 84 -56.02 21.56 37.24
CA ALA A 84 -56.74 21.96 36.04
C ALA A 84 -58.14 22.53 36.34
N ALA A 85 -58.82 22.04 37.37
CA ALA A 85 -60.11 22.56 37.83
C ALA A 85 -59.95 23.95 38.47
N VAL A 86 -58.99 24.14 39.38
CA VAL A 86 -58.66 25.45 39.98
C VAL A 86 -58.30 26.48 38.92
N LEU A 87 -57.53 26.09 37.89
CA LEU A 87 -57.17 27.00 36.80
C LEU A 87 -58.37 27.35 35.90
N ALA A 88 -59.24 26.37 35.63
CA ALA A 88 -60.48 26.60 34.87
C ALA A 88 -61.46 27.50 35.64
N ASP A 89 -61.65 27.26 36.93
CA ASP A 89 -62.50 28.04 37.84
C ASP A 89 -62.04 29.51 37.91
N ARG A 90 -60.74 29.73 38.14
CA ARG A 90 -60.12 31.06 38.13
C ARG A 90 -60.21 31.75 36.76
N SER A 91 -60.24 31.00 35.66
CA SER A 91 -60.42 31.56 34.30
C SER A 91 -61.85 31.93 33.96
N ALA A 92 -62.83 31.31 34.62
CA ALA A 92 -64.27 31.59 34.48
C ALA A 92 -64.80 32.56 35.54
N GLY A 93 -64.03 32.84 36.60
CA GLY A 93 -64.48 33.66 37.74
C GLY A 93 -65.47 32.94 38.66
N ALA A 94 -65.48 31.60 38.65
CA ALA A 94 -66.55 30.77 39.25
C ALA A 94 -66.45 30.60 40.79
N GLY A 95 -65.47 31.21 41.45
CA GLY A 95 -65.40 31.32 42.91
C GLY A 95 -65.23 30.01 43.68
N GLY A 96 -64.76 28.95 43.01
CA GLY A 96 -64.65 27.59 43.54
C GLY A 96 -65.80 26.66 43.16
N LEU A 97 -66.84 27.12 42.45
CA LEU A 97 -67.99 26.30 42.06
C LEU A 97 -67.60 25.09 41.18
N LEU A 98 -66.65 25.24 40.25
CA LEU A 98 -66.20 24.11 39.42
C LEU A 98 -65.38 23.08 40.20
N LEU A 99 -64.72 23.50 41.29
CA LEU A 99 -64.01 22.59 42.19
C LEU A 99 -64.99 21.88 43.14
N THR A 100 -65.88 22.62 43.80
CA THR A 100 -66.86 22.04 44.73
C THR A 100 -67.84 21.09 44.04
N ARG A 101 -68.16 21.31 42.75
CA ARG A 101 -69.00 20.36 41.97
C ARG A 101 -68.29 19.05 41.62
N LEU A 102 -66.95 18.98 41.68
CA LEU A 102 -66.19 17.73 41.59
C LEU A 102 -66.18 16.95 42.91
N GLU A 103 -66.30 17.64 44.05
CA GLU A 103 -66.29 17.04 45.40
C GLU A 103 -67.70 16.65 45.89
N ARG A 104 -68.73 17.43 45.53
CA ARG A 104 -70.12 17.24 45.99
C ARG A 104 -71.16 17.60 44.91
N PRO A 105 -72.38 17.04 44.96
CA PRO A 105 -73.49 17.51 44.14
C PRO A 105 -73.98 18.88 44.61
N VAL A 106 -73.94 19.89 43.72
CA VAL A 106 -74.36 21.27 44.03
C VAL A 106 -75.63 21.60 43.24
N GLY A 107 -76.78 21.16 43.76
CA GLY A 107 -78.04 21.07 43.01
C GLY A 107 -78.64 22.41 42.54
N GLU A 108 -78.71 23.40 43.42
CA GLU A 108 -79.32 24.71 43.10
C GLU A 108 -78.47 25.55 42.14
N TRP A 109 -77.18 25.22 42.00
CA TRP A 109 -76.19 26.03 41.29
C TRP A 109 -75.86 25.47 39.90
N GLU A 110 -76.55 24.43 39.42
CA GLU A 110 -76.25 23.80 38.11
C GLU A 110 -76.44 24.75 36.92
N LEU A 111 -77.34 25.72 37.03
CA LEU A 111 -77.63 26.68 35.95
C LEU A 111 -76.54 27.76 35.84
N SER A 112 -76.05 28.29 36.96
CA SER A 112 -74.90 29.19 36.99
C SER A 112 -73.59 28.46 36.68
N LEU A 113 -73.42 27.22 37.15
CA LEU A 113 -72.31 26.33 36.75
C LEU A 113 -72.22 26.14 35.23
N ASN A 114 -73.35 25.94 34.54
CA ASN A 114 -73.37 25.86 33.08
C ASN A 114 -72.93 27.19 32.42
N GLN A 115 -73.39 28.33 32.94
CA GLN A 115 -72.98 29.65 32.46
C GLN A 115 -71.47 29.90 32.67
N PHE A 116 -70.91 29.54 33.82
CA PHE A 116 -69.47 29.63 34.09
C PHE A 116 -68.65 28.62 33.25
N ALA A 117 -69.13 27.39 33.06
CA ALA A 117 -68.47 26.38 32.23
C ALA A 117 -68.29 26.82 30.77
N GLN A 118 -69.22 27.63 30.25
CA GLN A 118 -69.12 28.25 28.93
C GLN A 118 -68.15 29.45 28.90
N GLN A 119 -67.89 30.08 30.03
CA GLN A 119 -66.96 31.22 30.17
C GLN A 119 -65.50 30.81 30.45
N VAL A 120 -65.20 29.51 30.62
CA VAL A 120 -63.84 28.98 30.83
C VAL A 120 -62.92 29.36 29.65
N LYS A 121 -62.12 30.42 29.83
CA LYS A 121 -61.10 30.83 28.87
C LYS A 121 -59.96 29.82 28.88
N LEU A 122 -59.77 29.11 27.76
CA LEU A 122 -58.65 28.19 27.63
C LEU A 122 -57.33 28.98 27.70
N PRO A 123 -56.34 28.54 28.50
CA PRO A 123 -55.10 29.30 28.68
C PRO A 123 -54.39 29.48 27.34
N GLU A 124 -53.87 30.68 27.11
CA GLU A 124 -52.94 30.95 26.01
C GLU A 124 -51.61 30.26 26.30
N VAL A 125 -51.07 29.61 25.27
CA VAL A 125 -49.90 28.75 25.38
C VAL A 125 -48.82 29.22 24.41
N PRO A 126 -47.58 29.48 24.87
CA PRO A 126 -46.49 29.93 24.02
C PRO A 126 -45.84 28.80 23.20
N TRP A 127 -46.63 28.05 22.41
CA TRP A 127 -46.18 26.91 21.58
C TRP A 127 -44.96 27.23 20.70
N ARG A 128 -44.82 28.49 20.26
CA ARG A 128 -43.77 28.94 19.34
C ARG A 128 -42.34 28.62 19.82
N ARG A 129 -42.07 28.76 21.13
CA ARG A 129 -40.72 28.50 21.70
C ARG A 129 -40.34 27.01 21.65
N PRO A 130 -41.12 26.06 22.21
CA PRO A 130 -40.77 24.64 22.12
C PRO A 130 -40.84 24.10 20.69
N LEU A 131 -41.79 24.54 19.83
CA LEU A 131 -41.78 24.11 18.42
C LEU A 131 -40.50 24.56 17.69
N GLY A 132 -40.12 25.83 17.81
CA GLY A 132 -38.92 26.35 17.17
C GLY A 132 -37.65 25.63 17.63
N ALA A 133 -37.56 25.32 18.93
CA ALA A 133 -36.40 24.61 19.49
C ALA A 133 -36.38 23.10 19.17
N LEU A 134 -37.54 22.46 18.92
CA LEU A 134 -37.61 21.08 18.40
C LEU A 134 -37.27 21.02 16.90
N LEU A 135 -37.76 21.98 16.11
CA LEU A 135 -37.37 22.14 14.70
C LEU A 135 -35.87 22.42 14.57
N GLY A 136 -35.30 23.22 15.48
CA GLY A 136 -33.85 23.43 15.58
C GLY A 136 -33.07 22.15 15.86
N ALA A 137 -33.54 21.27 16.74
CA ALA A 137 -32.92 19.97 16.99
C ALA A 137 -32.98 19.04 15.77
N LEU A 138 -34.12 19.01 15.07
CA LEU A 138 -34.28 18.23 13.83
C LEU A 138 -33.40 18.76 12.70
N LEU A 139 -33.27 20.08 12.55
CA LEU A 139 -32.39 20.71 11.57
C LEU A 139 -30.91 20.46 11.91
N PHE A 140 -30.53 20.55 13.19
CA PHE A 140 -29.18 20.21 13.65
C PHE A 140 -28.84 18.73 13.36
N LEU A 141 -29.77 17.81 13.63
CA LEU A 141 -29.62 16.39 13.28
C LEU A 141 -29.45 16.23 11.75
N ALA A 142 -30.34 16.83 10.95
CA ALA A 142 -30.30 16.73 9.50
C ALA A 142 -28.98 17.27 8.91
N VAL A 143 -28.49 18.41 9.40
CA VAL A 143 -27.18 18.96 9.01
C VAL A 143 -26.04 18.04 9.45
N GLY A 144 -26.04 17.53 10.68
CA GLY A 144 -25.03 16.57 11.15
C GLY A 144 -25.04 15.23 10.41
N LEU A 145 -26.17 14.85 9.81
CA LEU A 145 -26.26 13.72 8.87
C LEU A 145 -25.74 14.11 7.47
N LEU A 146 -26.09 15.28 6.94
CA LEU A 146 -25.69 15.75 5.60
C LEU A 146 -24.22 16.15 5.48
N VAL A 147 -23.57 16.62 6.56
CA VAL A 147 -22.15 16.99 6.54
C VAL A 147 -21.32 15.79 6.06
N PRO A 148 -20.54 15.93 4.97
CA PRO A 148 -19.69 14.86 4.50
C PRO A 148 -18.62 14.59 5.56
N LEU A 149 -18.59 13.37 6.06
CA LEU A 149 -17.55 12.92 6.97
C LEU A 149 -16.22 12.96 6.21
N PRO A 150 -15.22 13.75 6.63
CA PRO A 150 -13.93 13.76 5.95
C PRO A 150 -13.39 12.34 5.98
N ALA A 151 -12.89 11.83 4.85
CA ALA A 151 -12.52 10.42 4.68
C ALA A 151 -11.74 9.87 5.87
N LEU A 152 -11.94 8.59 6.22
CA LEU A 152 -10.99 7.97 7.14
C LEU A 152 -9.61 8.13 6.51
N ARG A 153 -8.65 8.65 7.28
CA ARG A 153 -7.25 8.45 6.94
C ARG A 153 -7.05 6.94 7.03
N THR A 154 -7.02 6.27 5.89
CA THR A 154 -6.31 5.00 5.76
C THR A 154 -4.95 5.18 6.42
N SER A 155 -4.43 4.13 7.07
CA SER A 155 -3.06 4.15 7.59
C SER A 155 -2.17 4.76 6.50
N ASN A 156 -1.37 5.77 6.88
CA ASN A 156 -0.45 6.38 5.93
C ASN A 156 0.45 5.24 5.45
N ILE A 157 0.27 4.75 4.22
CA ILE A 157 1.19 3.78 3.62
C ILE A 157 2.55 4.46 3.70
N ASN A 158 3.45 3.86 4.46
CA ASN A 158 4.72 4.48 4.82
C ASN A 158 5.52 4.66 3.53
N ALA A 159 5.46 5.86 2.94
CA ALA A 159 5.98 6.10 1.60
C ALA A 159 7.47 5.74 1.49
N ALA A 160 8.21 5.90 2.59
CA ALA A 160 9.60 5.44 2.72
C ALA A 160 9.73 3.91 2.59
N ALA A 161 8.93 3.12 3.32
CA ALA A 161 8.92 1.66 3.21
C ALA A 161 8.48 1.20 1.82
N ALA A 162 7.46 1.84 1.23
CA ALA A 162 7.04 1.56 -0.15
C ALA A 162 8.15 1.87 -1.17
N THR A 163 8.95 2.93 -0.98
CA THR A 163 10.12 3.20 -1.83
C THR A 163 11.30 2.26 -1.58
N GLN A 164 11.49 1.76 -0.36
CA GLN A 164 12.57 0.80 -0.08
C GLN A 164 12.23 -0.58 -0.64
N VAL A 165 11.05 -1.14 -0.33
CA VAL A 165 10.62 -2.45 -0.86
C VAL A 165 10.61 -2.44 -2.40
N ALA A 166 10.21 -1.33 -3.04
CA ALA A 166 10.32 -1.18 -4.49
C ALA A 166 11.78 -1.11 -5.01
N ALA A 167 12.72 -0.56 -4.24
CA ALA A 167 14.14 -0.54 -4.59
C ALA A 167 14.78 -1.93 -4.44
N VAL A 168 14.51 -2.64 -3.35
CA VAL A 168 15.01 -4.00 -3.13
C VAL A 168 14.38 -4.99 -4.13
N GLN A 169 13.10 -4.82 -4.47
CA GLN A 169 12.47 -5.55 -5.58
C GLN A 169 13.18 -5.26 -6.92
N ALA A 170 13.54 -4.01 -7.20
CA ALA A 170 14.26 -3.66 -8.44
C ALA A 170 15.69 -4.23 -8.49
N GLN A 171 16.38 -4.36 -7.35
CA GLN A 171 17.65 -5.08 -7.24
C GLN A 171 17.46 -6.59 -7.50
N ALA A 172 16.44 -7.19 -6.88
CA ALA A 172 16.09 -8.59 -7.09
C ALA A 172 15.73 -8.89 -8.57
N GLU A 173 14.88 -8.08 -9.20
CA GLU A 173 14.52 -8.19 -10.63
C GLU A 173 15.69 -7.90 -11.59
N ALA A 174 16.80 -7.33 -11.10
CA ALA A 174 18.04 -7.21 -11.85
C ALA A 174 18.86 -8.51 -11.77
N LEU A 175 19.07 -9.08 -10.56
CA LEU A 175 19.75 -10.36 -10.39
C LEU A 175 18.99 -11.52 -11.07
N ALA A 176 17.66 -11.52 -11.01
CA ALA A 176 16.76 -12.53 -11.60
C ALA A 176 16.98 -12.84 -13.08
N ARG A 177 17.65 -11.94 -13.81
CA ARG A 177 17.93 -12.06 -15.25
C ARG A 177 19.27 -12.73 -15.54
N GLU A 178 20.13 -12.85 -14.54
CA GLU A 178 21.48 -13.39 -14.63
C GLU A 178 21.57 -14.69 -13.81
N GLU A 179 20.87 -14.78 -12.67
CA GLU A 179 20.71 -15.99 -11.86
C GLU A 179 19.27 -16.07 -11.26
N PRO A 180 18.59 -17.23 -11.28
CA PRO A 180 17.25 -17.36 -10.70
C PRO A 180 17.29 -17.22 -9.17
N LEU A 181 16.37 -16.45 -8.58
CA LEU A 181 16.32 -16.31 -7.13
C LEU A 181 15.88 -17.60 -6.44
N GLY A 182 16.45 -17.84 -5.26
CA GLY A 182 15.92 -18.84 -4.34
C GLY A 182 14.52 -18.43 -3.85
N GLN A 183 13.60 -19.40 -3.78
CA GLN A 183 12.18 -19.20 -3.46
C GLN A 183 11.97 -18.40 -2.17
N ASP A 184 12.80 -18.65 -1.15
CA ASP A 184 12.81 -17.92 0.12
C ASP A 184 12.82 -16.39 -0.05
N VAL A 185 13.59 -15.87 -1.02
CA VAL A 185 13.74 -14.42 -1.26
C VAL A 185 12.53 -13.85 -1.99
N GLU A 186 11.92 -14.62 -2.89
CA GLU A 186 10.66 -14.24 -3.56
C GLU A 186 9.50 -14.23 -2.55
N GLU A 187 9.46 -15.18 -1.61
CA GLU A 187 8.48 -15.22 -0.52
C GLU A 187 8.68 -14.10 0.51
N GLU A 188 9.92 -13.81 0.92
CA GLU A 188 10.24 -12.66 1.80
C GLU A 188 9.86 -11.32 1.13
N LEU A 189 10.25 -11.09 -0.14
CA LEU A 189 9.88 -9.88 -0.90
C LEU A 189 8.36 -9.75 -1.04
N ARG A 190 7.68 -10.84 -1.39
CA ARG A 190 6.23 -10.87 -1.51
C ARG A 190 5.56 -10.52 -0.18
N ARG A 191 5.98 -11.14 0.93
CA ARG A 191 5.48 -10.82 2.28
C ARG A 191 5.63 -9.33 2.58
N LEU A 192 6.84 -8.78 2.42
CA LEU A 192 7.11 -7.35 2.66
C LEU A 192 6.21 -6.46 1.79
N SER A 193 5.97 -6.82 0.51
CA SER A 193 5.04 -6.09 -0.36
C SER A 193 3.60 -6.11 0.15
N GLU A 194 3.12 -7.25 0.68
CA GLU A 194 1.78 -7.41 1.21
C GLU A 194 1.61 -6.68 2.57
N GLU A 195 2.66 -6.59 3.40
CA GLU A 195 2.66 -5.85 4.69
C GLU A 195 2.74 -4.31 4.48
N VAL A 196 3.49 -3.85 3.45
CA VAL A 196 3.45 -2.46 2.96
C VAL A 196 2.06 -2.10 2.43
N ALA A 197 1.46 -2.96 1.59
CA ALA A 197 0.14 -2.71 1.00
C ALA A 197 -0.98 -2.65 2.06
N GLN A 198 -0.85 -3.43 3.13
CA GLN A 198 -1.73 -3.36 4.31
C GLN A 198 -1.45 -2.15 5.21
N GLY A 199 -0.35 -1.42 4.98
CA GLY A 199 0.08 -0.28 5.79
C GLY A 199 0.43 -0.68 7.23
N ARG A 200 1.00 -1.88 7.41
CA ARG A 200 1.35 -2.47 8.72
C ARG A 200 2.84 -2.57 9.02
N PHE A 201 3.68 -2.36 8.01
CA PHE A 201 5.14 -2.40 8.04
C PHE A 201 5.75 -1.91 9.37
N ASP A 202 6.25 -2.86 10.17
CA ASP A 202 6.78 -2.62 11.51
C ASP A 202 8.33 -2.66 11.57
N SER A 203 8.93 -2.57 12.77
CA SER A 203 10.39 -2.56 12.92
C SER A 203 11.08 -3.85 12.48
N ALA A 204 10.43 -5.01 12.63
CA ALA A 204 10.97 -6.28 12.14
C ALA A 204 10.88 -6.37 10.61
N ASP A 205 9.89 -5.71 9.98
CA ASP A 205 9.82 -5.62 8.52
C ASP A 205 10.94 -4.71 7.95
N TRP A 206 11.32 -3.63 8.65
CA TRP A 206 12.52 -2.84 8.30
C TRP A 206 13.81 -3.66 8.44
N GLU A 207 14.00 -4.36 9.57
CA GLU A 207 15.17 -5.23 9.77
C GLU A 207 15.22 -6.36 8.73
N ALA A 208 14.07 -6.90 8.32
CA ALA A 208 13.97 -7.88 7.25
C ALA A 208 14.30 -7.30 5.87
N SER A 209 13.84 -6.08 5.52
CA SER A 209 14.20 -5.45 4.25
C SER A 209 15.69 -5.08 4.17
N ASP A 210 16.27 -4.59 5.26
CA ASP A 210 17.70 -4.26 5.33
C ASP A 210 18.56 -5.54 5.24
N ALA A 211 18.15 -6.64 5.90
CA ALA A 211 18.82 -7.94 5.79
C ALA A 211 18.70 -8.56 4.40
N LEU A 212 17.58 -8.37 3.70
CA LEU A 212 17.37 -8.86 2.34
C LEU A 212 18.21 -8.06 1.33
N GLU A 213 18.28 -6.73 1.47
CA GLU A 213 19.20 -5.88 0.70
C GLU A 213 20.66 -6.29 0.93
N GLN A 214 21.06 -6.56 2.18
CA GLN A 214 22.42 -7.03 2.49
C GLN A 214 22.74 -8.41 1.86
N ARG A 215 21.79 -9.37 1.91
CA ARG A 215 21.93 -10.70 1.25
C ARG A 215 22.07 -10.58 -0.28
N LEU A 216 21.31 -9.68 -0.90
CA LEU A 216 21.40 -9.44 -2.35
C LEU A 216 22.74 -8.78 -2.73
N ALA A 217 23.22 -7.83 -1.93
CA ALA A 217 24.51 -7.19 -2.13
C ALA A 217 25.70 -8.16 -1.94
N GLU A 218 25.60 -9.07 -0.95
CA GLU A 218 26.60 -10.11 -0.72
C GLU A 218 26.68 -11.06 -1.92
N ARG A 219 25.56 -11.64 -2.38
CA ARG A 219 25.51 -12.47 -3.61
C ARG A 219 26.01 -11.76 -4.85
N ALA A 220 25.64 -10.49 -5.04
CA ALA A 220 26.13 -9.69 -6.17
C ALA A 220 27.67 -9.52 -6.13
N SER A 221 28.25 -9.41 -4.93
CA SER A 221 29.71 -9.35 -4.75
C SER A 221 30.40 -10.70 -4.95
N GLU A 222 29.75 -11.81 -4.55
CA GLU A 222 30.23 -13.17 -4.81
C GLU A 222 30.24 -13.47 -6.32
N ALA A 223 29.12 -13.24 -7.01
CA ALA A 223 29.00 -13.42 -8.45
C ALA A 223 30.01 -12.55 -9.23
N ALA A 224 30.23 -11.30 -8.81
CA ALA A 224 31.27 -10.44 -9.39
C ALA A 224 32.69 -11.00 -9.15
N ALA A 225 32.97 -11.58 -7.98
CA ALA A 225 34.25 -12.23 -7.70
C ALA A 225 34.43 -13.53 -8.48
N GLU A 226 33.37 -14.28 -8.77
CA GLU A 226 33.42 -15.49 -9.61
C GLU A 226 33.62 -15.15 -11.08
N LEU A 227 32.95 -14.10 -11.59
CA LEU A 227 33.18 -13.57 -12.94
C LEU A 227 34.62 -13.06 -13.11
N ASN A 228 35.18 -12.39 -12.11
CA ASN A 228 36.59 -11.99 -12.12
C ASN A 228 37.52 -13.22 -12.17
N ARG A 229 37.34 -14.21 -11.28
CA ARG A 229 38.11 -15.47 -11.29
C ARG A 229 38.01 -16.21 -12.64
N ALA A 230 36.82 -16.23 -13.25
CA ALA A 230 36.61 -16.81 -14.57
C ALA A 230 37.31 -16.03 -15.69
N SER A 231 37.40 -14.69 -15.59
CA SER A 231 38.15 -13.86 -16.52
C SER A 231 39.66 -14.00 -16.37
N GLU A 232 40.16 -14.16 -15.15
CA GLU A 232 41.57 -14.44 -14.85
C GLU A 232 41.96 -15.82 -15.41
N ALA A 233 41.18 -16.87 -15.14
CA ALA A 233 41.41 -18.20 -15.70
C ALA A 233 41.31 -18.23 -17.24
N ALA A 234 40.46 -17.39 -17.85
CA ALA A 234 40.40 -17.24 -19.31
C ALA A 234 41.66 -16.55 -19.87
N ALA A 235 42.21 -15.56 -19.17
CA ALA A 235 43.47 -14.90 -19.54
C ALA A 235 44.68 -15.85 -19.37
N GLU A 236 44.74 -16.63 -18.29
CA GLU A 236 45.77 -17.67 -18.11
C GLU A 236 45.74 -18.71 -19.24
N LEU A 237 44.55 -19.07 -19.74
CA LEU A 237 44.38 -19.94 -20.90
C LEU A 237 44.80 -19.26 -22.22
N GLU A 238 44.54 -17.96 -22.40
CA GLU A 238 45.00 -17.18 -23.56
C GLU A 238 46.53 -17.11 -23.59
N ASP A 239 47.18 -16.80 -22.46
CA ASP A 239 48.64 -16.77 -22.32
C ASP A 239 49.27 -18.16 -22.50
N ALA A 240 48.66 -19.23 -21.96
CA ALA A 240 49.13 -20.60 -22.15
C ALA A 240 49.04 -21.04 -23.62
N LEU A 241 47.98 -20.66 -24.34
CA LEU A 241 47.83 -20.91 -25.77
C LEU A 241 48.82 -20.08 -26.60
N ALA A 242 49.08 -18.83 -26.22
CA ALA A 242 50.10 -18.00 -26.87
C ALA A 242 51.51 -18.58 -26.68
N ALA A 243 51.84 -19.07 -25.49
CA ALA A 243 53.10 -19.76 -25.21
C ALA A 243 53.25 -21.08 -26.00
N ALA A 244 52.17 -21.87 -26.10
CA ALA A 244 52.15 -23.08 -26.92
C ALA A 244 52.31 -22.77 -28.43
N GLY A 245 51.61 -21.75 -28.94
CA GLY A 245 51.74 -21.29 -30.32
C GLY A 245 53.16 -20.77 -30.64
N GLY A 246 53.79 -20.06 -29.70
CA GLY A 246 55.19 -19.63 -29.79
C GLY A 246 56.19 -20.79 -29.79
N ALA A 247 55.89 -21.87 -29.08
CA ALA A 247 56.69 -23.10 -29.15
C ALA A 247 56.54 -23.80 -30.51
N GLU A 248 55.32 -23.88 -31.06
CA GLU A 248 55.09 -24.43 -32.41
C GLU A 248 55.71 -23.57 -33.53
N SER A 249 55.71 -22.24 -33.41
CA SER A 249 56.42 -21.40 -34.40
C SER A 249 57.92 -21.61 -34.31
N ALA A 250 58.50 -21.71 -33.10
CA ALA A 250 59.92 -21.98 -32.91
C ALA A 250 60.36 -23.36 -33.42
N THR A 251 59.51 -24.39 -33.37
CA THR A 251 59.82 -25.69 -34.01
C THR A 251 59.72 -25.61 -35.53
N ARG A 252 58.70 -24.95 -36.09
CA ARG A 252 58.58 -24.75 -37.55
C ARG A 252 59.73 -23.91 -38.12
N GLU A 253 60.20 -22.90 -37.39
CA GLU A 253 61.40 -22.13 -37.75
C GLU A 253 62.64 -23.03 -37.77
N ARG A 254 62.85 -23.87 -36.76
CA ARG A 254 63.94 -24.88 -36.76
C ARG A 254 63.84 -25.86 -37.92
N GLU A 255 62.67 -26.44 -38.16
CA GLU A 255 62.44 -27.37 -39.28
C GLU A 255 62.75 -26.69 -40.63
N SER A 256 62.35 -25.42 -40.81
CA SER A 256 62.66 -24.66 -42.03
C SER A 256 64.16 -24.33 -42.17
N LEU A 257 64.86 -24.09 -41.06
CA LEU A 257 66.32 -23.90 -41.03
C LEU A 257 67.08 -25.19 -41.33
N GLU A 258 66.65 -26.32 -40.76
CA GLU A 258 67.22 -27.65 -41.07
C GLU A 258 66.97 -28.05 -42.53
N GLN A 259 65.79 -27.74 -43.07
CA GLN A 259 65.46 -27.98 -44.47
C GLN A 259 66.25 -27.06 -45.42
N ALA A 260 66.48 -25.80 -45.04
CA ALA A 260 67.36 -24.87 -45.76
C ALA A 260 68.84 -25.29 -45.70
N LEU A 261 69.31 -25.82 -44.56
CA LEU A 261 70.67 -26.37 -44.39
C LEU A 261 70.85 -27.64 -45.21
N MET A 262 69.88 -28.56 -45.24
CA MET A 262 69.92 -29.73 -46.13
C MET A 262 69.88 -29.34 -47.61
N ALA A 263 69.10 -28.32 -48.00
CA ALA A 263 69.09 -27.80 -49.36
C ALA A 263 70.43 -27.12 -49.74
N LEU A 264 71.11 -26.49 -48.77
CA LEU A 264 72.43 -25.91 -48.97
C LEU A 264 73.52 -26.98 -49.08
N ASP A 265 73.50 -27.99 -48.21
CA ASP A 265 74.46 -29.10 -48.23
C ASP A 265 74.31 -29.96 -49.50
N ALA A 266 73.08 -30.26 -49.91
CA ALA A 266 72.78 -30.89 -51.20
C ALA A 266 73.28 -30.05 -52.39
N ARG A 267 73.39 -28.72 -52.24
CA ARG A 267 73.92 -27.82 -53.28
C ARG A 267 75.45 -27.69 -53.24
N SER A 268 76.11 -27.87 -52.09
CA SER A 268 77.58 -27.93 -52.00
C SER A 268 78.16 -29.30 -52.34
N ASN A 269 77.45 -30.39 -52.03
CA ASN A 269 77.80 -31.74 -52.46
C ASN A 269 77.29 -32.05 -53.89
N GLY A 270 76.34 -31.28 -54.40
CA GLY A 270 75.69 -31.43 -55.71
C GLY A 270 76.33 -30.62 -56.84
N GLY A 271 77.66 -30.65 -56.98
CA GLY A 271 78.33 -30.37 -58.25
C GLY A 271 78.63 -31.69 -58.98
N GLN A 272 78.49 -31.82 -60.30
CA GLN A 272 78.18 -30.81 -61.31
C GLN A 272 77.82 -31.53 -62.63
N GLU A 273 76.63 -31.30 -63.19
CA GLU A 273 76.39 -31.44 -64.64
C GLU A 273 75.21 -30.58 -65.10
N GLN A 274 75.07 -30.38 -66.42
CA GLN A 274 74.46 -29.19 -67.02
C GLN A 274 73.71 -29.53 -68.34
N ASP A 275 72.90 -28.59 -68.83
CA ASP A 275 72.02 -28.65 -70.00
C ASP A 275 70.78 -29.57 -69.84
N GLY A 276 69.63 -29.31 -70.48
CA GLY A 276 69.26 -28.19 -71.35
C GLY A 276 67.73 -28.10 -71.53
N PRO A 277 67.19 -27.03 -72.17
CA PRO A 277 65.76 -26.76 -72.22
C PRO A 277 65.03 -27.44 -73.41
N SER A 278 63.74 -27.77 -73.20
CA SER A 278 62.73 -28.07 -74.23
C SER A 278 61.33 -27.65 -73.74
N GLU A 279 60.44 -27.37 -74.68
CA GLU A 279 59.06 -26.88 -74.46
C GLU A 279 57.99 -27.98 -74.67
N ASP A 280 56.72 -27.57 -74.60
CA ASP A 280 55.48 -28.21 -75.08
C ASP A 280 54.82 -29.40 -74.35
N GLY A 281 53.53 -29.19 -74.03
CA GLY A 281 52.47 -30.21 -73.86
C GLY A 281 52.34 -30.90 -72.50
N GLU A 282 51.15 -31.24 -72.00
CA GLU A 282 49.76 -30.86 -72.31
C GLU A 282 48.93 -30.97 -71.00
N ALA A 283 47.91 -30.12 -70.80
CA ALA A 283 47.08 -30.14 -69.58
C ALA A 283 45.62 -29.68 -69.77
N GLN A 284 44.92 -30.23 -70.75
CA GLN A 284 43.45 -30.34 -70.72
C GLN A 284 43.04 -31.53 -69.83
N ALA A 285 41.86 -31.60 -69.20
CA ALA A 285 40.81 -30.62 -68.89
C ALA A 285 39.80 -31.24 -67.89
N SER A 286 38.84 -30.45 -67.34
CA SER A 286 37.61 -30.88 -66.62
C SER A 286 37.78 -31.72 -65.32
N SER A 287 36.91 -31.70 -64.30
CA SER A 287 35.74 -30.87 -63.89
C SER A 287 35.41 -31.20 -62.38
N GLN A 288 34.31 -30.88 -61.68
CA GLN A 288 33.01 -30.19 -61.87
C GLN A 288 32.64 -29.56 -60.48
N GLN A 289 31.93 -28.42 -60.35
CA GLN A 289 30.47 -28.28 -60.10
C GLN A 289 29.89 -29.14 -58.95
N GLY A 290 29.07 -28.67 -58.00
CA GLY A 290 28.49 -27.34 -57.72
C GLY A 290 28.14 -27.19 -56.22
N THR A 291 27.85 -26.01 -55.68
CA THR A 291 26.58 -25.26 -55.75
C THR A 291 25.43 -25.85 -54.90
N GLN A 292 25.34 -25.37 -53.66
CA GLN A 292 24.13 -24.91 -52.93
C GLN A 292 22.77 -25.63 -53.17
N GLY A 293 22.21 -26.21 -52.10
CA GLY A 293 20.81 -26.68 -52.04
C GLY A 293 20.30 -26.72 -50.59
N GLN A 294 19.02 -26.37 -50.39
CA GLN A 294 18.38 -26.26 -49.07
C GLN A 294 17.05 -27.02 -49.10
N GLY A 295 16.76 -27.83 -48.08
CA GLY A 295 15.52 -28.62 -48.02
C GLY A 295 15.34 -29.29 -46.66
N ALA A 296 14.09 -29.35 -46.20
CA ALA A 296 13.67 -30.06 -44.99
C ALA A 296 12.79 -31.25 -45.39
N GLY A 297 12.74 -32.27 -44.53
CA GLY A 297 11.86 -33.44 -44.69
C GLY A 297 12.09 -34.44 -43.57
N ASP A 298 11.03 -34.77 -42.84
CA ASP A 298 10.97 -35.84 -41.85
C ASP A 298 10.94 -37.22 -42.55
N GLU A 299 11.41 -38.28 -41.87
CA GLU A 299 10.63 -39.50 -41.56
C GLU A 299 11.43 -40.51 -40.72
N ASP A 300 10.72 -41.45 -40.09
CA ASP A 300 11.26 -42.44 -39.14
C ASP A 300 12.18 -43.52 -39.77
N GLY A 301 13.09 -44.09 -38.98
CA GLY A 301 14.13 -45.02 -39.45
C GLY A 301 14.64 -46.02 -38.41
N ASP A 302 13.76 -46.66 -37.65
CA ASP A 302 14.10 -47.60 -36.58
C ASP A 302 14.76 -48.91 -37.10
N LYS A 303 16.01 -49.21 -36.68
CA LYS A 303 16.54 -50.56 -36.37
C LYS A 303 17.99 -50.63 -35.88
N GLN A 304 18.12 -50.85 -34.58
CA GLN A 304 18.76 -52.04 -33.99
C GLN A 304 19.62 -52.95 -34.92
N GLY A 305 20.93 -53.00 -34.69
CA GLY A 305 21.87 -53.98 -35.28
C GLY A 305 23.17 -54.07 -34.47
N GLY A 306 23.47 -55.24 -33.90
CA GLY A 306 24.54 -55.42 -32.90
C GLY A 306 25.88 -55.94 -33.42
N ASP A 307 26.84 -56.08 -32.51
CA ASP A 307 28.24 -56.43 -32.79
C ASP A 307 28.46 -57.77 -33.50
N LYS A 308 29.49 -57.83 -34.36
CA LYS A 308 30.67 -58.70 -34.10
C LYS A 308 31.87 -58.50 -35.07
N GLN A 309 33.03 -58.35 -34.45
CA GLN A 309 34.33 -58.96 -34.80
C GLN A 309 34.85 -58.87 -36.26
N GLY A 310 35.91 -58.07 -36.44
CA GLY A 310 36.85 -58.18 -37.55
C GLY A 310 38.19 -57.56 -37.19
N ALA A 311 39.20 -58.38 -36.88
CA ALA A 311 40.49 -57.90 -36.36
C ALA A 311 41.65 -58.30 -37.28
N GLN A 312 42.14 -57.39 -38.14
CA GLN A 312 43.45 -57.48 -38.81
C GLN A 312 43.82 -56.22 -39.63
N GLN A 313 44.35 -55.15 -39.02
CA GLN A 313 45.17 -54.15 -39.75
C GLN A 313 46.12 -53.28 -38.89
N ALA A 314 46.72 -53.87 -37.85
CA ALA A 314 47.64 -53.17 -36.96
C ALA A 314 49.03 -52.88 -37.60
N SER A 315 49.12 -51.84 -38.42
CA SER A 315 50.39 -51.15 -38.77
C SER A 315 50.24 -49.81 -39.51
N GLY A 316 49.08 -49.49 -40.08
CA GLY A 316 48.86 -48.25 -40.85
C GLY A 316 48.28 -47.07 -40.05
N ASP A 317 47.35 -47.33 -39.14
CA ASP A 317 46.46 -46.29 -38.63
C ASP A 317 47.04 -45.41 -37.52
N ALA A 318 48.10 -45.83 -36.82
CA ALA A 318 48.68 -45.02 -35.73
C ALA A 318 49.11 -43.61 -36.19
N ALA A 319 49.63 -43.47 -37.41
CA ALA A 319 49.98 -42.17 -37.99
C ALA A 319 48.74 -41.36 -38.40
N ARG A 320 47.74 -42.01 -39.01
CA ARG A 320 46.49 -41.36 -39.44
C ARG A 320 45.63 -40.93 -38.26
N GLU A 321 45.56 -41.74 -37.21
CA GLU A 321 44.82 -41.43 -36.00
C GLU A 321 45.53 -40.35 -35.18
N ALA A 322 46.87 -40.34 -35.12
CA ALA A 322 47.62 -39.22 -34.55
C ALA A 322 47.33 -37.92 -35.32
N GLN A 323 47.35 -37.96 -36.66
CA GLN A 323 47.07 -36.79 -37.50
C GLN A 323 45.60 -36.32 -37.41
N ALA A 324 44.64 -37.25 -37.31
CA ALA A 324 43.23 -36.95 -37.09
C ALA A 324 42.94 -36.39 -35.68
N ARG A 325 43.62 -36.91 -34.65
CA ARG A 325 43.55 -36.35 -33.28
C ARG A 325 44.23 -34.98 -33.19
N ALA A 326 45.28 -34.74 -33.98
CA ALA A 326 45.92 -33.42 -34.10
C ALA A 326 45.01 -32.41 -34.82
N SER A 327 44.40 -32.76 -35.95
CA SER A 327 43.45 -31.87 -36.65
C SER A 327 42.17 -31.63 -35.84
N ALA A 328 41.65 -32.65 -35.15
CA ALA A 328 40.53 -32.49 -34.22
C ALA A 328 40.90 -31.58 -33.03
N ARG A 329 42.13 -31.65 -32.50
CA ARG A 329 42.61 -30.69 -31.50
C ARG A 329 42.70 -29.27 -32.05
N ALA A 330 43.26 -29.10 -33.25
CA ALA A 330 43.35 -27.78 -33.91
C ALA A 330 41.98 -27.18 -34.26
N GLN A 331 40.93 -28.00 -34.39
CA GLN A 331 39.54 -27.56 -34.56
C GLN A 331 38.81 -27.31 -33.22
N ALA A 332 39.20 -28.03 -32.16
CA ALA A 332 38.66 -27.84 -30.81
C ALA A 332 39.29 -26.65 -30.07
N SER A 333 40.55 -26.30 -30.37
CA SER A 333 41.11 -24.98 -30.08
C SER A 333 40.47 -23.97 -31.06
N GLY A 334 39.31 -23.45 -30.69
CA GLY A 334 38.51 -22.55 -31.55
C GLY A 334 39.35 -21.45 -32.17
N SER A 335 39.11 -21.16 -33.46
CA SER A 335 39.98 -20.29 -34.27
C SER A 335 40.20 -18.93 -33.60
N PRO A 336 41.40 -18.32 -33.71
CA PRO A 336 41.76 -17.13 -32.92
C PRO A 336 40.78 -15.95 -33.10
N ASP A 337 40.11 -15.84 -34.25
CA ASP A 337 39.03 -14.87 -34.47
C ASP A 337 37.83 -15.04 -33.51
N GLN A 338 37.48 -16.28 -33.15
CA GLN A 338 36.41 -16.58 -32.18
C GLN A 338 36.82 -16.15 -30.76
N VAL A 339 38.09 -16.34 -30.39
CA VAL A 339 38.63 -15.84 -29.12
C VAL A 339 38.63 -14.31 -29.10
N ALA A 340 39.01 -13.66 -30.22
CA ALA A 340 38.97 -12.21 -30.36
C ALA A 340 37.54 -11.62 -30.29
N ASP A 341 36.54 -12.28 -30.87
CA ASP A 341 35.13 -11.83 -30.78
C ASP A 341 34.48 -12.15 -29.43
N LEU A 342 34.87 -13.23 -28.74
CA LEU A 342 34.55 -13.45 -27.33
C LEU A 342 35.15 -12.34 -26.45
N ARG A 343 36.42 -12.00 -26.64
CA ARG A 343 37.09 -10.89 -25.94
C ARG A 343 36.38 -9.55 -26.15
N ARG A 344 36.02 -9.22 -27.40
CA ARG A 344 35.23 -8.02 -27.75
C ARG A 344 33.83 -7.99 -27.12
N THR A 345 33.17 -9.15 -26.98
CA THR A 345 31.84 -9.21 -26.35
C THR A 345 31.91 -9.15 -24.82
N LEU A 346 32.97 -9.69 -24.21
CA LEU A 346 33.26 -9.53 -22.78
C LEU A 346 33.63 -8.08 -22.42
N GLU A 347 34.55 -7.44 -23.15
CA GLU A 347 34.88 -6.01 -22.96
C GLU A 347 33.63 -5.12 -23.10
N ARG A 348 32.78 -5.38 -24.10
CA ARG A 348 31.53 -4.63 -24.31
C ARG A 348 30.51 -4.85 -23.19
N ARG A 349 30.45 -6.05 -22.60
CA ARG A 349 29.65 -6.32 -21.38
C ARG A 349 30.23 -5.58 -20.17
N GLN A 350 31.54 -5.65 -19.95
CA GLN A 350 32.21 -5.01 -18.81
C GLN A 350 32.02 -3.48 -18.85
N GLN A 351 32.14 -2.85 -20.02
CA GLN A 351 31.85 -1.43 -20.20
C GLN A 351 30.37 -1.08 -19.95
N ALA A 352 29.43 -1.92 -20.38
CA ALA A 352 28.00 -1.70 -20.12
C ALA A 352 27.65 -1.80 -18.63
N LEU A 353 28.24 -2.77 -17.91
CA LEU A 353 28.08 -2.90 -16.45
C LEU A 353 28.72 -1.72 -15.71
N ALA A 354 29.93 -1.32 -16.10
CA ALA A 354 30.63 -0.17 -15.52
C ALA A 354 29.87 1.16 -15.71
N GLN A 355 29.22 1.36 -16.86
CA GLN A 355 28.32 2.51 -17.07
C GLN A 355 27.11 2.42 -16.15
N ARG A 356 26.40 1.28 -16.13
CA ARG A 356 25.15 1.09 -15.37
C ARG A 356 25.34 1.32 -13.86
N PHE A 357 26.35 0.70 -13.25
CA PHE A 357 26.64 0.87 -11.81
C PHE A 357 27.42 2.16 -11.48
N GLY A 358 28.16 2.72 -12.46
CA GLY A 358 28.88 3.98 -12.31
C GLY A 358 27.97 5.21 -12.30
N GLU A 359 26.90 5.21 -13.11
CA GLU A 359 25.87 6.26 -13.07
C GLU A 359 25.05 6.21 -11.77
N GLU A 360 24.74 5.01 -11.27
CA GLU A 360 23.90 4.83 -10.08
C GLU A 360 24.58 5.37 -8.80
N ASN A 361 25.88 5.12 -8.62
CA ASN A 361 26.66 5.73 -7.53
C ASN A 361 26.70 7.27 -7.61
N ASN A 362 26.85 7.84 -8.82
CA ASN A 362 26.83 9.30 -9.01
C ASN A 362 25.44 9.91 -8.77
N ALA A 363 24.36 9.17 -9.08
CA ALA A 363 22.99 9.57 -8.81
C ALA A 363 22.69 9.56 -7.29
N ALA A 364 23.15 8.55 -6.55
CA ALA A 364 23.01 8.47 -5.10
C ALA A 364 23.76 9.62 -4.37
N GLY A 365 25.00 9.92 -4.80
CA GLY A 365 25.80 11.01 -4.25
C GLY A 365 25.13 12.38 -4.38
N ASN A 366 24.54 12.70 -5.54
CA ASN A 366 23.87 14.00 -5.73
C ASN A 366 22.50 14.11 -5.03
N ARG A 367 21.71 13.01 -4.97
CA ARG A 367 20.39 13.03 -4.31
C ARG A 367 20.51 13.27 -2.79
N SER A 368 21.49 12.66 -2.14
CA SER A 368 21.73 12.84 -0.70
C SER A 368 22.16 14.27 -0.33
N ALA A 369 22.92 14.95 -1.20
CA ALA A 369 23.28 16.35 -1.04
C ALA A 369 22.07 17.30 -1.14
N GLN A 370 21.12 17.02 -2.04
CA GLN A 370 19.97 17.92 -2.27
C GLN A 370 18.89 17.82 -1.17
N ALA A 371 18.80 16.70 -0.46
CA ALA A 371 17.84 16.48 0.62
C ALA A 371 18.10 17.30 1.90
N ARG A 372 19.30 17.89 2.07
CA ARG A 372 19.71 18.64 3.28
C ARG A 372 19.67 20.17 3.15
N ARG A 373 18.66 20.72 2.45
CA ARG A 373 18.34 22.17 2.51
C ARG A 373 17.26 22.46 3.57
N PRO A 374 17.61 22.82 4.82
CA PRO A 374 16.61 23.26 5.79
C PRO A 374 15.99 24.58 5.33
N THR A 375 14.67 24.60 5.13
CA THR A 375 13.89 25.80 4.81
C THR A 375 13.73 26.69 6.04
N ARG A 376 14.85 27.26 6.51
CA ARG A 376 14.93 28.28 7.58
C ARG A 376 14.29 29.58 7.07
N ARG A 377 12.96 29.59 6.96
CA ARG A 377 12.17 30.75 6.56
C ARG A 377 12.38 31.85 7.59
N GLN A 378 13.19 32.85 7.23
CA GLN A 378 13.38 34.04 8.05
C GLN A 378 12.01 34.72 8.22
N GLN A 379 11.53 34.75 9.46
CA GLN A 379 10.50 35.71 9.86
C GLN A 379 11.18 36.76 10.74
N SER A 380 11.86 37.70 10.08
CA SER A 380 11.90 39.05 10.60
C SER A 380 10.46 39.54 10.78
N GLY A 381 10.13 40.36 11.79
CA GLY A 381 11.04 41.05 12.69
C GLY A 381 10.66 42.51 12.73
N GLN A 382 9.49 42.81 13.29
CA GLN A 382 9.03 44.19 13.47
C GLN A 382 8.36 44.29 14.84
N GLY A 383 9.11 44.82 15.81
CA GLY A 383 8.67 45.00 17.20
C GLY A 383 8.52 46.47 17.54
N GLN A 384 7.29 46.92 17.70
CA GLN A 384 6.89 48.16 18.40
C GLN A 384 5.49 47.88 19.02
N GLY A 385 5.20 48.20 20.27
CA GLY A 385 6.07 48.66 21.36
C GLY A 385 5.26 49.02 22.61
N GLN A 386 5.92 49.03 23.78
CA GLN A 386 5.48 49.66 25.05
C GLN A 386 4.09 49.29 25.63
N GLY A 387 4.10 48.57 26.76
CA GLY A 387 2.91 48.27 27.59
C GLY A 387 3.30 47.91 29.02
N GLN A 388 3.69 48.91 29.82
CA GLN A 388 4.35 48.74 31.12
C GLN A 388 3.37 48.81 32.31
N LYS A 389 3.77 48.24 33.47
CA LYS A 389 3.07 48.03 34.77
C LYS A 389 2.33 46.68 34.85
N GLY A 390 2.41 45.91 35.96
CA GLY A 390 3.24 45.97 37.17
C GLY A 390 2.97 44.69 38.00
N GLN A 391 3.96 43.93 38.48
CA GLN A 391 4.76 44.16 39.69
C GLN A 391 3.97 44.36 41.00
N GLN A 392 3.19 43.34 41.39
CA GLN A 392 2.83 42.94 42.76
C GLN A 392 2.57 41.41 42.70
N GLY A 393 2.77 40.60 43.75
CA GLY A 393 3.32 40.84 45.09
C GLY A 393 3.57 39.48 45.78
N GLN A 394 4.37 39.44 46.85
CA GLN A 394 4.71 38.21 47.56
C GLN A 394 3.51 37.58 48.30
N GLY A 395 3.51 36.26 48.47
CA GLY A 395 2.42 35.53 49.13
C GLY A 395 2.75 34.08 49.50
N GLN A 396 3.84 33.84 50.23
CA GLN A 396 4.03 32.54 50.90
C GLN A 396 3.02 32.41 52.05
N GLY A 397 2.34 31.26 52.13
CA GLY A 397 1.42 30.93 53.22
C GLY A 397 1.48 29.44 53.55
N GLN A 398 2.23 29.09 54.59
CA GLN A 398 2.16 27.77 55.22
C GLN A 398 1.19 27.81 56.41
N GLY A 399 0.53 26.68 56.67
CA GLY A 399 -0.48 26.47 57.71
C GLY A 399 -1.28 25.23 57.33
N GLN A 400 -1.03 24.02 57.83
CA GLN A 400 -0.64 23.54 59.17
C GLN A 400 -1.77 23.57 60.20
N GLN A 401 -2.39 22.39 60.35
CA GLN A 401 -3.11 21.88 61.52
C GLN A 401 -4.44 22.55 61.94
N GLY A 402 -5.31 21.70 62.50
CA GLY A 402 -6.68 22.02 62.89
C GLY A 402 -7.47 20.73 63.13
N GLN A 403 -7.13 20.00 64.19
CA GLN A 403 -8.00 18.92 64.71
C GLN A 403 -9.11 19.53 65.56
N GLY A 404 -10.31 18.94 65.49
CA GLY A 404 -11.50 19.27 66.28
C GLY A 404 -12.56 18.20 66.07
#